data_AF-A0A419EE01-F1
#
_entry.id   AF-A0A419EE01-F1
#
_cell.length_a   1.000
_cell.length_b   1.000
_cell.length_c   1.000
_cell.angle_alpha   90.00
_cell.angle_beta   90.00
_cell.angle_gamma   90.00
#
_symmetry.space_group_name_H-M   'P 1'
#
loop_
_entity.id
_entity.type
_entity.pdbx_description
1 polymer ?
#
loop_
_entity_poly.entity_id
_entity_poly.type
_entity_poly.pdbx_seq_one_letter_code
_entity_poly.pdbx_strand_id
1 'polypeptide(L)'
;MITFTEFFTLNREIIYFVYGLVFFLLGFAIILQTRQSSRLDLARNLRWLAAFGITHGFYEWGDLFIPIQAEYLGGEIVRALHFFHLILLAVSFICLLEFGLAILRPPQRGGLIHRESLAVFGAWLVVTFLILPAFIPDEHLRRHAGNALARYFIQIPGGMLAAYGLRVHTMERIVPLNAPKIIRNIQAAGITLGIYAIFGGLTPPPVQFFPGSIFNTQTFTEFTGIPPLVFRSLTGAVIAIALIRALEIFELETERRIEQLEQQQIINAEHERLARDLHDGAIQKVYTAGLLVESAVRLAAGESELEKRLKHAMAALNDSILDLRRNLSELHSHTPAAGESLPDLLNAISRNPNYNTMVNVSLRLDLPPEKTISAIRAGHLKAVINEAMANIARHSKAANVTIHAGDTGETLKIRIKDDGAGMPEDAGKGYGLRNMRDRARLLNGAIDFHNDKGLTVTLEIPWKD
;
A
#
# COMPACT_ATOMS: atom_id res chain seq x y z
N MET A 1 45.05 -24.97 23.13
CA MET A 1 43.92 -24.14 22.65
C MET A 1 44.22 -23.83 21.20
N ILE A 2 43.36 -24.24 20.26
CA ILE A 2 43.52 -23.90 18.84
C ILE A 2 43.42 -22.38 18.72
N THR A 3 44.41 -21.73 18.10
CA THR A 3 44.35 -20.28 17.87
C THR A 3 43.22 -19.96 16.89
N PHE A 4 42.68 -18.74 16.95
CA PHE A 4 41.55 -18.34 16.10
C PHE A 4 41.88 -18.48 14.60
N THR A 5 43.13 -18.19 14.23
CA THR A 5 43.68 -18.35 12.87
C THR A 5 43.80 -19.82 12.46
N GLU A 6 44.28 -20.70 13.35
CA GLU A 6 44.34 -22.13 13.08
C GLU A 6 42.94 -22.73 12.87
N PHE A 7 41.94 -22.29 13.63
CA PHE A 7 40.56 -22.74 13.45
C PHE A 7 40.05 -22.45 12.03
N PHE A 8 40.22 -21.22 11.52
CA PHE A 8 39.79 -20.86 10.18
C PHE A 8 40.57 -21.56 9.08
N THR A 9 41.84 -21.89 9.35
CA THR A 9 42.70 -22.61 8.41
C THR A 9 42.28 -24.08 8.30
N LEU A 10 42.01 -24.73 9.45
CA LEU A 10 41.54 -26.11 9.54
C LEU A 10 40.14 -26.33 8.96
N ASN A 11 39.29 -25.30 8.97
CA ASN A 11 37.90 -25.38 8.53
C ASN A 11 37.66 -24.64 7.21
N ARG A 12 38.72 -24.34 6.45
CA ARG A 12 38.64 -23.49 5.25
C ARG A 12 37.59 -24.01 4.27
N GLU A 13 37.62 -25.28 3.92
CA GLU A 13 36.73 -25.90 2.94
C GLU A 13 35.26 -25.76 3.36
N ILE A 14 34.97 -26.01 4.64
CA ILE A 14 33.63 -25.87 5.22
C ILE A 14 33.16 -24.42 5.14
N ILE A 15 34.04 -23.46 5.43
CA ILE A 15 33.72 -22.03 5.38
C ILE A 15 33.40 -21.59 3.96
N TYR A 16 34.17 -22.02 2.96
CA TYR A 16 33.88 -21.73 1.54
C TYR A 16 32.55 -22.37 1.11
N PHE A 17 32.29 -23.62 1.51
CA PHE A 17 31.04 -24.28 1.20
C PHE A 17 29.83 -23.55 1.78
N VAL A 18 29.87 -23.23 3.08
CA VAL A 18 28.80 -22.49 3.79
C VAL A 18 28.61 -21.10 3.17
N TYR A 19 29.70 -20.43 2.79
CA TYR A 19 29.61 -19.11 2.16
C TYR A 19 28.85 -19.14 0.83
N GLY A 20 29.25 -20.05 -0.08
CA GLY A 20 28.54 -20.24 -1.34
C GLY A 20 27.07 -20.60 -1.11
N LEU A 21 26.80 -21.43 -0.10
CA LEU A 21 25.44 -21.81 0.29
C LEU A 21 24.59 -20.62 0.74
N VAL A 22 25.14 -19.67 1.52
CA VAL A 22 24.39 -18.48 1.97
C VAL A 22 23.89 -17.64 0.79
N PHE A 23 24.75 -17.36 -0.20
CA PHE A 23 24.37 -16.58 -1.37
C PHE A 23 23.44 -17.36 -2.30
N PHE A 24 23.66 -18.66 -2.44
CA PHE A 24 22.75 -19.52 -3.20
C PHE A 24 21.35 -19.54 -2.58
N LEU A 25 21.25 -19.72 -1.25
CA LEU A 25 19.97 -19.70 -0.52
C LEU A 25 19.30 -18.34 -0.57
N LEU A 26 20.06 -17.24 -0.47
CA LEU A 26 19.55 -15.88 -0.71
C LEU A 26 18.85 -15.81 -2.07
N GLY A 27 19.54 -16.21 -3.14
CA GLY A 27 18.98 -16.11 -4.48
C GLY A 27 17.79 -17.05 -4.71
N PHE A 28 17.87 -18.27 -4.19
CA PHE A 28 16.80 -19.26 -4.28
C PHE A 28 15.55 -18.83 -3.50
N ALA A 29 15.70 -18.33 -2.28
CA ALA A 29 14.59 -17.84 -1.46
C ALA A 29 13.85 -16.68 -2.12
N ILE A 30 14.59 -15.73 -2.71
CA ILE A 30 13.99 -14.62 -3.46
C ILE A 30 13.18 -15.14 -4.66
N ILE A 31 13.67 -16.14 -5.40
CA ILE A 31 12.91 -16.73 -6.53
C ILE A 31 11.61 -17.39 -6.06
N LEU A 32 11.66 -18.15 -4.96
CA LEU A 32 10.48 -18.81 -4.43
C LEU A 32 9.42 -17.81 -3.99
N GLN A 33 9.83 -16.75 -3.30
CA GLN A 33 8.91 -15.71 -2.82
C GLN A 33 8.36 -14.83 -3.95
N THR A 34 9.18 -14.48 -4.94
CA THR A 34 8.71 -13.67 -6.10
C THR A 34 7.71 -14.40 -6.99
N ARG A 35 7.69 -15.73 -6.98
CA ARG A 35 6.64 -16.52 -7.66
C ARG A 35 5.28 -16.43 -6.99
N GLN A 36 5.25 -16.23 -5.67
CA GLN A 36 4.02 -16.12 -4.88
C GLN A 36 3.52 -14.67 -4.83
N SER A 37 4.43 -13.69 -4.81
CA SER A 37 4.12 -12.24 -4.72
C SER A 37 4.12 -11.52 -6.08
N SER A 38 3.18 -11.86 -6.97
CA SER A 38 3.08 -11.25 -8.32
C SER A 38 2.74 -9.76 -8.36
N ARG A 39 2.41 -9.15 -7.21
CA ARG A 39 1.81 -7.80 -7.10
C ARG A 39 2.76 -6.67 -6.70
N LEU A 40 4.04 -6.97 -6.41
CA LEU A 40 5.04 -5.95 -6.08
C LEU A 40 5.81 -5.50 -7.32
N ASP A 41 5.83 -4.20 -7.61
CA ASP A 41 6.80 -3.60 -8.55
C ASP A 41 8.25 -3.93 -8.13
N LEU A 42 8.49 -4.12 -6.82
CA LEU A 42 9.77 -4.57 -6.26
C LEU A 42 10.13 -6.01 -6.69
N ALA A 43 9.15 -6.92 -6.81
CA ALA A 43 9.38 -8.33 -7.15
C ALA A 43 9.98 -8.51 -8.54
N ARG A 44 9.60 -7.66 -9.50
CA ARG A 44 10.19 -7.67 -10.84
C ARG A 44 11.68 -7.33 -10.82
N ASN A 45 12.11 -6.46 -9.91
CA ASN A 45 13.52 -6.07 -9.79
C ASN A 45 14.34 -7.06 -8.96
N LEU A 46 13.71 -7.71 -7.97
CA LEU A 46 14.34 -8.73 -7.12
C LEU A 46 14.92 -9.92 -7.90
N ARG A 47 14.44 -10.20 -9.12
CA ARG A 47 15.02 -11.23 -10.01
C ARG A 47 16.52 -11.04 -10.25
N TRP A 48 16.99 -9.80 -10.32
CA TRP A 48 18.40 -9.48 -10.55
C TRP A 48 19.24 -9.73 -9.29
N LEU A 49 18.69 -9.41 -8.12
CA LEU A 49 19.32 -9.76 -6.85
C LEU A 49 19.35 -11.28 -6.62
N ALA A 50 18.30 -11.98 -7.07
CA ALA A 50 18.29 -13.44 -7.04
C ALA A 50 19.34 -14.06 -7.96
N ALA A 51 19.43 -13.56 -9.19
CA ALA A 51 20.45 -13.97 -10.15
C ALA A 51 21.86 -13.72 -9.59
N PHE A 52 22.09 -12.57 -8.94
CA PHE A 52 23.31 -12.30 -8.20
C PHE A 52 23.58 -13.36 -7.13
N GLY A 53 22.63 -13.64 -6.23
CA GLY A 53 22.81 -14.64 -5.17
C GLY A 53 23.21 -16.02 -5.71
N ILE A 54 22.52 -16.50 -6.75
CA ILE A 54 22.79 -17.81 -7.36
C ILE A 54 24.16 -17.83 -8.05
N THR A 55 24.41 -16.87 -8.95
CA THR A 55 25.67 -16.82 -9.72
C THR A 55 26.87 -16.59 -8.81
N HIS A 56 26.72 -15.75 -7.77
CA HIS A 56 27.74 -15.51 -6.76
C HIS A 56 28.00 -16.77 -5.92
N GLY A 57 26.95 -17.48 -5.49
CA GLY A 57 27.10 -18.76 -4.79
C GLY A 57 27.88 -19.80 -5.60
N PHE A 58 27.59 -19.92 -6.90
CA PHE A 58 28.35 -20.79 -7.80
C PHE A 58 29.81 -20.34 -7.98
N TYR A 59 30.07 -19.03 -8.05
CA TYR A 59 31.43 -18.50 -8.08
C TYR A 59 32.20 -18.94 -6.83
N GLU A 60 31.63 -18.81 -5.63
CA GLU A 60 32.33 -19.15 -4.39
C GLU A 60 32.61 -20.66 -4.27
N TRP A 61 31.71 -21.50 -4.77
CA TRP A 61 31.98 -22.93 -4.89
C TRP A 61 33.06 -23.27 -5.92
N GLY A 62 33.29 -22.42 -6.92
CA GLY A 62 34.43 -22.57 -7.83
C GLY A 62 35.77 -22.52 -7.11
N ASP A 63 35.92 -21.66 -6.08
CA ASP A 63 37.13 -21.58 -5.26
C ASP A 63 37.38 -22.87 -4.43
N LEU A 64 36.34 -23.69 -4.22
CA LEU A 64 36.43 -25.00 -3.55
C LEU A 64 36.66 -26.14 -4.56
N PHE A 65 35.87 -26.20 -5.63
CA PHE A 65 35.82 -27.36 -6.51
C PHE A 65 36.89 -27.36 -7.61
N ILE A 66 37.30 -26.20 -8.13
CA ILE A 66 38.30 -26.16 -9.21
C ILE A 66 39.65 -26.74 -8.76
N PRO A 67 40.18 -26.41 -7.55
CA PRO A 67 41.40 -27.04 -7.04
C PRO A 67 41.29 -28.56 -6.91
N ILE A 68 40.15 -29.07 -6.42
CA ILE A 68 39.90 -30.51 -6.30
C ILE A 68 39.89 -31.18 -7.69
N GLN A 69 39.23 -30.57 -8.67
CA GLN A 69 39.16 -31.10 -10.03
C GLN A 69 40.51 -31.02 -10.76
N ALA A 70 41.38 -30.07 -10.40
CA ALA A 70 42.71 -29.94 -11.00
C ALA A 70 43.64 -31.13 -10.70
N GLU A 71 43.33 -31.95 -9.69
CA GLU A 71 44.04 -33.21 -9.43
C GLU A 71 43.72 -34.30 -10.49
N TYR A 72 42.57 -34.20 -11.16
CA TYR A 72 42.06 -35.23 -12.08
C TYR A 72 42.00 -34.77 -13.54
N LEU A 73 41.95 -33.46 -13.79
CA LEU A 73 41.75 -32.87 -15.12
C LEU A 73 43.05 -32.36 -15.74
N GLY A 74 43.12 -32.36 -17.07
CA GLY A 74 44.24 -31.77 -17.80
C GLY A 74 44.34 -30.25 -17.65
N GLY A 75 45.55 -29.70 -17.77
CA GLY A 75 45.83 -28.28 -17.55
C GLY A 75 44.99 -27.31 -18.41
N GLU A 76 44.65 -27.68 -19.65
CA GLU A 76 43.78 -26.86 -20.50
C GLU A 76 42.36 -26.74 -19.95
N ILE A 77 41.81 -27.84 -19.41
CA ILE A 77 40.47 -27.85 -18.82
C ILE A 77 40.47 -27.00 -17.55
N VAL A 78 41.52 -27.12 -16.72
CA VAL A 78 41.67 -26.31 -15.50
C VAL A 78 41.79 -24.82 -15.83
N ARG A 79 42.52 -24.44 -16.90
CA ARG A 79 42.55 -23.05 -17.38
C ARG A 79 41.18 -22.57 -17.84
N ALA A 80 40.46 -23.39 -18.61
CA ALA A 80 39.10 -23.06 -19.04
C ALA A 80 38.15 -22.88 -17.84
N LEU A 81 38.23 -23.74 -16.82
CA LEU A 81 37.45 -23.60 -15.59
C LEU A 81 37.71 -22.27 -14.89
N HIS A 82 38.98 -21.88 -14.73
CA HIS A 82 39.34 -20.59 -14.13
C HIS A 82 38.92 -19.39 -14.97
N PHE A 83 38.94 -19.51 -16.30
CA PHE A 83 38.43 -18.49 -17.21
C PHE A 83 36.92 -18.27 -17.00
N PHE A 84 36.14 -19.34 -17.02
CA PHE A 84 34.69 -19.26 -16.78
C PHE A 84 34.35 -18.82 -15.37
N HIS A 85 35.13 -19.24 -14.38
CA HIS A 85 34.99 -18.82 -12.98
C HIS A 85 35.18 -17.32 -12.80
N LEU A 86 36.17 -16.72 -13.47
CA LEU A 86 36.38 -15.26 -13.44
C LEU A 86 35.25 -14.51 -14.17
N ILE A 87 34.73 -15.04 -15.27
CA ILE A 87 33.55 -14.47 -15.95
C ILE A 87 32.32 -14.56 -15.04
N LEU A 88 32.12 -15.67 -14.35
CA LEU A 88 30.99 -15.88 -13.45
C LEU A 88 30.98 -14.84 -12.30
N LEU A 89 32.15 -14.47 -11.77
CA LEU A 89 32.28 -13.37 -10.82
C LEU A 89 31.78 -12.04 -11.38
N ALA A 90 32.23 -11.69 -12.59
CA ALA A 90 31.83 -10.43 -13.20
C ALA A 90 30.32 -10.44 -13.53
N VAL A 91 29.79 -11.57 -14.01
CA VAL A 91 28.35 -11.74 -14.24
C VAL A 91 27.55 -11.55 -12.95
N SER A 92 28.00 -12.12 -11.82
CA SER A 92 27.30 -11.93 -10.54
C SER A 92 27.24 -10.45 -10.15
N PHE A 93 28.35 -9.72 -10.23
CA PHE A 93 28.37 -8.29 -9.94
C PHE A 93 27.59 -7.44 -10.94
N ILE A 94 27.49 -7.86 -12.20
CA ILE A 94 26.61 -7.22 -13.18
C ILE A 94 25.14 -7.43 -12.81
N CYS A 95 24.75 -8.61 -12.31
CA CYS A 95 23.40 -8.79 -11.77
C CYS A 95 23.12 -7.87 -10.57
N LEU A 96 24.09 -7.65 -9.70
CA LEU A 96 23.97 -6.71 -8.58
C LEU A 96 23.86 -5.25 -9.06
N LEU A 97 24.66 -4.85 -10.06
CA LEU A 97 24.59 -3.54 -10.68
C LEU A 97 23.24 -3.31 -11.36
N GLU A 98 22.76 -4.29 -12.13
CA GLU A 98 21.44 -4.28 -12.76
C GLU A 98 20.32 -4.15 -11.74
N PHE A 99 20.41 -4.85 -10.61
CA PHE A 99 19.46 -4.68 -9.52
C PHE A 99 19.44 -3.24 -9.00
N GLY A 100 20.61 -2.64 -8.75
CA GLY A 100 20.72 -1.25 -8.29
C GLY A 100 20.13 -0.25 -9.30
N LEU A 101 20.41 -0.42 -10.59
CA LEU A 101 19.86 0.42 -11.64
C LEU A 101 18.35 0.22 -11.81
N ALA A 102 17.87 -1.02 -11.85
CA ALA A 102 16.46 -1.35 -12.08
C ALA A 102 15.53 -0.85 -10.97
N ILE A 103 16.00 -0.79 -9.71
CA ILE A 103 15.21 -0.20 -8.63
C ILE A 103 15.03 1.31 -8.81
N LEU A 104 16.05 2.01 -9.28
CA LEU A 104 16.03 3.46 -9.45
C LEU A 104 15.38 3.91 -10.77
N ARG A 105 15.62 3.14 -11.83
CA ARG A 105 15.17 3.44 -13.19
C ARG A 105 14.64 2.14 -13.79
N PRO A 106 13.31 1.96 -13.94
CA PRO A 106 12.80 0.81 -14.66
C PRO A 106 13.34 0.86 -16.11
N PRO A 107 13.74 -0.29 -16.68
CA PRO A 107 14.35 -0.32 -18.01
C PRO A 107 13.40 0.25 -19.07
N GLN A 108 13.95 1.01 -20.04
CA GLN A 108 13.19 1.62 -21.13
C GLN A 108 12.49 0.55 -21.99
N ARG A 109 11.34 0.92 -22.59
CA ARG A 109 10.44 0.04 -23.37
C ARG A 109 11.21 -1.03 -24.18
N GLY A 110 11.12 -2.29 -23.72
CA GLY A 110 11.63 -3.49 -24.41
C GLY A 110 12.99 -4.00 -23.94
N GLY A 111 13.74 -3.26 -23.12
CA GLY A 111 15.03 -3.71 -22.59
C GLY A 111 14.90 -4.63 -21.36
N LEU A 112 15.61 -5.77 -21.35
CA LEU A 112 15.74 -6.61 -20.15
C LEU A 112 16.85 -6.09 -19.22
N ILE A 113 17.94 -5.53 -19.78
CA ILE A 113 19.20 -5.16 -19.12
C ILE A 113 19.55 -3.70 -19.51
N HIS A 114 20.12 -2.92 -18.59
CA HIS A 114 20.57 -1.56 -18.85
C HIS A 114 21.82 -1.53 -19.74
N ARG A 115 21.89 -0.55 -20.66
CA ARG A 115 23.03 -0.39 -21.58
C ARG A 115 24.32 -0.10 -20.81
N GLU A 116 24.19 0.57 -19.67
CA GLU A 116 25.26 0.92 -18.75
C GLU A 116 25.95 -0.33 -18.19
N SER A 117 25.20 -1.33 -17.73
CA SER A 117 25.84 -2.56 -17.21
C SER A 117 26.47 -3.38 -18.33
N LEU A 118 25.85 -3.43 -19.52
CA LEU A 118 26.47 -4.08 -20.68
C LEU A 118 27.78 -3.39 -21.08
N ALA A 119 27.82 -2.05 -21.05
CA ALA A 119 29.02 -1.28 -21.34
C ALA A 119 30.12 -1.52 -20.28
N VAL A 120 29.77 -1.52 -19.00
CA VAL A 120 30.71 -1.82 -17.91
C VAL A 120 31.24 -3.25 -18.01
N PHE A 121 30.38 -4.23 -18.31
CA PHE A 121 30.79 -5.62 -18.51
C PHE A 121 31.74 -5.76 -19.71
N GLY A 122 31.39 -5.15 -20.85
CA GLY A 122 32.23 -5.14 -22.04
C GLY A 122 33.58 -4.49 -21.81
N ALA A 123 33.63 -3.35 -21.11
CA ALA A 123 34.87 -2.69 -20.74
C ALA A 123 35.73 -3.58 -19.83
N TRP A 124 35.13 -4.24 -18.83
CA TRP A 124 35.85 -5.16 -17.96
C TRP A 124 36.39 -6.38 -18.73
N LEU A 125 35.64 -6.94 -19.69
CA LEU A 125 36.11 -8.03 -20.55
C LEU A 125 37.32 -7.60 -21.38
N VAL A 126 37.25 -6.44 -22.03
CA VAL A 126 38.36 -5.88 -22.83
C VAL A 126 39.59 -5.67 -21.96
N VAL A 127 39.44 -5.02 -20.81
CA VAL A 127 40.56 -4.79 -19.89
C VAL A 127 41.17 -6.10 -19.43
N THR A 128 40.34 -7.05 -18.99
CA THR A 128 40.81 -8.30 -18.36
C THR A 128 41.46 -9.25 -19.35
N PHE A 129 40.91 -9.39 -20.55
CA PHE A 129 41.32 -10.42 -21.51
C PHE A 129 42.12 -9.90 -22.70
N LEU A 130 42.08 -8.60 -23.00
CA LEU A 130 42.85 -8.01 -24.10
C LEU A 130 43.98 -7.10 -23.62
N ILE A 131 43.75 -6.31 -22.56
CA ILE A 131 44.74 -5.33 -22.09
C ILE A 131 45.69 -5.93 -21.05
N LEU A 132 45.17 -6.52 -19.96
CA LEU A 132 46.01 -7.06 -18.88
C LEU A 132 47.07 -8.09 -19.34
N PRO A 133 46.81 -9.00 -20.30
CA PRO A 133 47.84 -9.92 -20.80
C PRO A 133 49.11 -9.23 -21.32
N ALA A 134 49.00 -8.00 -21.83
CA ALA A 134 50.15 -7.25 -22.34
C ALA A 134 51.06 -6.72 -21.21
N PHE A 135 50.53 -6.58 -19.98
CA PHE A 135 51.24 -6.01 -18.84
C PHE A 135 51.57 -7.04 -17.75
N ILE A 136 50.76 -8.10 -17.65
CA ILE A 136 50.89 -9.15 -16.63
C ILE A 136 50.95 -10.50 -17.35
N PRO A 137 52.16 -11.03 -17.62
CA PRO A 137 52.34 -12.31 -18.31
C PRO A 137 51.86 -13.50 -17.48
N ASP A 138 52.01 -13.42 -16.15
CA ASP A 138 51.61 -14.48 -15.24
C ASP A 138 50.08 -14.60 -15.17
N GLU A 139 49.57 -15.77 -15.53
CA GLU A 139 48.12 -16.01 -15.63
C GLU A 139 47.42 -15.92 -14.27
N HIS A 140 48.07 -16.35 -13.18
CA HIS A 140 47.49 -16.31 -11.84
C HIS A 140 47.37 -14.87 -11.33
N LEU A 141 48.42 -14.06 -11.46
CA LEU A 141 48.41 -12.63 -11.12
C LEU A 141 47.41 -11.86 -11.99
N ARG A 142 47.30 -12.20 -13.27
CA ARG A 142 46.31 -11.59 -14.18
C ARG A 142 44.87 -11.89 -13.73
N ARG A 143 44.58 -13.12 -13.28
CA ARG A 143 43.25 -13.47 -12.74
C ARG A 143 42.94 -12.70 -11.46
N HIS A 144 43.90 -12.54 -10.56
CA HIS A 144 43.75 -11.72 -9.36
C HIS A 144 43.48 -10.24 -9.70
N ALA A 145 44.19 -9.71 -10.70
CA ALA A 145 43.96 -8.36 -11.20
C ALA A 145 42.55 -8.20 -11.79
N GLY A 146 42.10 -9.13 -12.63
CA GLY A 146 40.73 -9.14 -13.17
C GLY A 146 39.65 -9.20 -12.07
N ASN A 147 39.87 -10.02 -11.04
CA ASN A 147 39.01 -10.11 -9.85
C ASN A 147 38.92 -8.77 -9.12
N ALA A 148 40.07 -8.14 -8.84
CA ALA A 148 40.12 -6.84 -8.18
C ALA A 148 39.41 -5.75 -8.99
N LEU A 149 39.61 -5.71 -10.31
CA LEU A 149 38.92 -4.75 -11.19
C LEU A 149 37.41 -4.98 -11.21
N ALA A 150 36.93 -6.23 -11.20
CA ALA A 150 35.49 -6.52 -11.12
C ALA A 150 34.90 -5.99 -9.81
N ARG A 151 35.61 -6.17 -8.69
CA ARG A 151 35.19 -5.67 -7.37
C ARG A 151 35.14 -4.14 -7.32
N TYR A 152 36.16 -3.47 -7.85
CA TYR A 152 36.26 -2.01 -7.79
C TYR A 152 35.29 -1.29 -8.72
N PHE A 153 35.18 -1.76 -9.96
CA PHE A 153 34.43 -1.05 -10.99
C PHE A 153 33.01 -1.58 -11.20
N ILE A 154 32.68 -2.76 -10.66
CA ILE A 154 31.34 -3.35 -10.79
C ILE A 154 30.70 -3.55 -9.42
N GLN A 155 31.33 -4.30 -8.49
CA GLN A 155 30.72 -4.63 -7.19
C GLN A 155 30.45 -3.39 -6.34
N ILE A 156 31.46 -2.52 -6.14
CA ILE A 156 31.31 -1.32 -5.29
C ILE A 156 30.19 -0.41 -5.84
N PRO A 157 30.22 0.04 -7.11
CA PRO A 157 29.15 0.86 -7.66
C PRO A 157 27.79 0.15 -7.63
N GLY A 158 27.74 -1.13 -8.00
CA GLY A 158 26.51 -1.91 -8.04
C GLY A 158 25.86 -2.07 -6.67
N GLY A 159 26.65 -2.43 -5.64
CA GLY A 159 26.16 -2.57 -4.28
C GLY A 159 25.79 -1.23 -3.63
N MET A 160 26.51 -0.14 -3.92
CA MET A 160 26.13 1.22 -3.49
C MET A 160 24.82 1.66 -4.13
N LEU A 161 24.65 1.45 -5.43
CA LEU A 161 23.40 1.75 -6.14
C LEU A 161 22.24 0.91 -5.62
N ALA A 162 22.47 -0.37 -5.32
CA ALA A 162 21.47 -1.24 -4.69
C ALA A 162 21.05 -0.74 -3.30
N ALA A 163 22.01 -0.37 -2.46
CA ALA A 163 21.76 0.19 -1.14
C ALA A 163 20.96 1.50 -1.20
N TYR A 164 21.37 2.41 -2.08
CA TYR A 164 20.68 3.68 -2.31
C TYR A 164 19.29 3.47 -2.91
N GLY A 165 19.17 2.59 -3.90
CA GLY A 165 17.90 2.23 -4.53
C GLY A 165 16.88 1.69 -3.54
N LEU A 166 17.28 0.76 -2.67
CA LEU A 166 16.40 0.27 -1.61
C LEU A 166 15.97 1.36 -0.64
N ARG A 167 16.85 2.31 -0.29
CA ARG A 167 16.50 3.45 0.54
C ARG A 167 15.45 4.34 -0.12
N VAL A 168 15.68 4.75 -1.37
CA VAL A 168 14.75 5.60 -2.13
C VAL A 168 13.40 4.90 -2.28
N HIS A 169 13.42 3.64 -2.71
CA HIS A 169 12.20 2.83 -2.86
C HIS A 169 11.41 2.72 -1.55
N THR A 170 12.10 2.55 -0.42
CA THR A 170 11.45 2.51 0.90
C THR A 170 10.75 3.83 1.21
N MET A 171 11.43 4.96 1.01
CA MET A 171 10.88 6.28 1.31
C MET A 171 9.69 6.65 0.42
N GLU A 172 9.78 6.37 -0.88
CA GLU A 172 8.76 6.78 -1.85
C GLU A 172 7.56 5.84 -1.88
N ARG A 173 7.76 4.52 -1.69
CA ARG A 173 6.71 3.52 -1.91
C ARG A 173 6.24 2.77 -0.68
N ILE A 174 7.09 2.60 0.33
CA ILE A 174 6.77 1.76 1.50
C ILE A 174 6.37 2.60 2.71
N VAL A 175 7.01 3.75 2.94
CA VAL A 175 6.64 4.67 4.03
C VAL A 175 5.16 5.09 3.97
N PRO A 176 4.57 5.43 2.79
CA PRO A 176 3.15 5.75 2.70
C PRO A 176 2.20 4.60 3.07
N LEU A 177 2.69 3.35 3.07
CA LEU A 177 1.91 2.18 3.47
C LEU A 177 1.81 2.03 5.01
N ASN A 178 2.53 2.84 5.78
CA ASN A 178 2.57 2.81 7.24
C ASN A 178 2.91 1.42 7.83
N ALA A 179 3.85 0.71 7.21
CA ALA A 179 4.27 -0.64 7.57
C ALA A 179 5.69 -0.65 8.20
N PRO A 180 5.85 -0.30 9.50
CA PRO A 180 7.17 -0.06 10.12
C PRO A 180 8.08 -1.28 10.12
N LYS A 181 7.53 -2.50 10.19
CA LYS A 181 8.32 -3.73 10.15
C LYS A 181 8.94 -3.96 8.78
N ILE A 182 8.19 -3.71 7.70
CA ILE A 182 8.68 -3.83 6.32
C ILE A 182 9.77 -2.79 6.08
N ILE A 183 9.53 -1.54 6.49
CA ILE A 183 10.50 -0.43 6.39
C ILE A 183 11.84 -0.82 7.04
N ARG A 184 11.80 -1.29 8.29
CA ARG A 184 13.00 -1.68 9.03
C ARG A 184 13.78 -2.79 8.33
N ASN A 185 13.08 -3.80 7.82
CA ASN A 185 13.72 -4.93 7.16
C ASN A 185 14.35 -4.53 5.81
N ILE A 186 13.67 -3.74 4.98
CA ILE A 186 14.23 -3.26 3.71
C ILE A 186 15.43 -2.33 3.96
N GLN A 187 15.35 -1.46 4.97
CA GLN A 187 16.47 -0.60 5.36
C GLN A 187 17.67 -1.40 5.87
N ALA A 188 17.45 -2.44 6.69
CA ALA A 188 18.50 -3.34 7.13
C ALA A 188 19.18 -4.00 5.92
N ALA A 189 18.41 -4.52 4.96
CA ALA A 189 18.95 -5.10 3.73
C ALA A 189 19.78 -4.08 2.93
N GLY A 190 19.29 -2.85 2.77
CA GLY A 190 19.99 -1.78 2.05
C GLY A 190 21.30 -1.37 2.74
N ILE A 191 21.29 -1.17 4.05
CA ILE A 191 22.50 -0.86 4.84
C ILE A 191 23.52 -1.99 4.72
N THR A 192 23.08 -3.24 4.89
CA THR A 192 23.97 -4.41 4.79
C THR A 192 24.52 -4.60 3.39
N LEU A 193 23.74 -4.32 2.33
CA LEU A 193 24.25 -4.29 0.95
C LEU A 193 25.34 -3.23 0.76
N GLY A 194 25.16 -2.05 1.36
CA GLY A 194 26.18 -1.00 1.34
C GLY A 194 27.47 -1.45 2.03
N ILE A 195 27.35 -2.04 3.21
CA ILE A 195 28.47 -2.62 3.95
C ILE A 195 29.15 -3.72 3.13
N TYR A 196 28.38 -4.63 2.54
CA TYR A 196 28.89 -5.68 1.65
C TYR A 196 29.66 -5.11 0.46
N ALA A 197 29.16 -4.05 -0.18
CA ALA A 197 29.83 -3.48 -1.35
C ALA A 197 31.19 -2.89 -0.98
N ILE A 198 31.28 -2.14 0.13
CA ILE A 198 32.54 -1.52 0.58
C ILE A 198 33.54 -2.60 1.00
N PHE A 199 33.19 -3.43 1.98
CA PHE A 199 34.11 -4.41 2.54
C PHE A 199 34.42 -5.54 1.56
N GLY A 200 33.40 -6.05 0.86
CA GLY A 200 33.57 -7.08 -0.15
C GLY A 200 34.37 -6.58 -1.35
N GLY A 201 34.21 -5.30 -1.72
CA GLY A 201 34.93 -4.66 -2.81
C GLY A 201 36.38 -4.35 -2.49
N LEU A 202 36.66 -3.85 -1.28
CA LEU A 202 38.01 -3.46 -0.82
C LEU A 202 38.88 -4.62 -0.33
N THR A 203 38.41 -5.86 -0.44
CA THR A 203 39.17 -7.06 -0.04
C THR A 203 39.34 -8.05 -1.20
N PRO A 204 39.87 -7.65 -2.37
CA PRO A 204 40.21 -8.61 -3.42
C PRO A 204 41.38 -9.52 -3.00
N PRO A 205 41.67 -10.58 -3.77
CA PRO A 205 42.96 -11.26 -3.69
C PRO A 205 44.13 -10.26 -3.80
N PRO A 206 45.31 -10.55 -3.22
CA PRO A 206 46.45 -9.64 -3.26
C PRO A 206 46.86 -9.30 -4.70
N VAL A 207 47.03 -8.01 -4.98
CA VAL A 207 47.43 -7.44 -6.29
C VAL A 207 48.45 -6.31 -6.08
N GLN A 208 49.19 -5.97 -7.13
CA GLN A 208 50.31 -5.02 -7.04
C GLN A 208 49.91 -3.54 -7.22
N PHE A 209 48.64 -3.24 -7.44
CA PHE A 209 48.15 -1.88 -7.69
C PHE A 209 47.14 -1.43 -6.62
N PHE A 210 47.05 -0.12 -6.42
CA PHE A 210 46.13 0.50 -5.45
C PHE A 210 44.66 0.35 -5.89
N PRO A 211 43.70 0.13 -4.96
CA PRO A 211 43.88 -0.01 -3.50
C PRO A 211 44.31 -1.41 -3.04
N GLY A 212 44.32 -2.40 -3.93
CA GLY A 212 44.54 -3.82 -3.60
C GLY A 212 45.94 -4.16 -3.09
N SER A 213 46.93 -3.30 -3.35
CA SER A 213 48.26 -3.38 -2.77
C SER A 213 48.27 -3.14 -1.26
N ILE A 214 47.27 -2.43 -0.72
CA ILE A 214 47.15 -2.08 0.69
C ILE A 214 45.99 -2.85 1.33
N PHE A 215 44.82 -2.81 0.69
CA PHE A 215 43.59 -3.45 1.19
C PHE A 215 43.26 -4.68 0.35
N ASN A 216 43.49 -5.86 0.91
CA ASN A 216 43.24 -7.14 0.26
C ASN A 216 42.86 -8.22 1.28
N THR A 217 42.58 -9.44 0.82
CA THR A 217 42.17 -10.55 1.69
C THR A 217 43.23 -10.89 2.74
N GLN A 218 44.51 -10.77 2.41
CA GLN A 218 45.61 -11.09 3.32
C GLN A 218 45.72 -10.02 4.41
N THR A 219 45.84 -8.74 4.04
CA THR A 219 45.97 -7.64 5.02
C THR A 219 44.75 -7.52 5.93
N PHE A 220 43.55 -7.83 5.42
CA PHE A 220 42.35 -7.91 6.24
C PHE A 220 42.41 -9.05 7.27
N THR A 221 42.86 -10.24 6.87
CA THR A 221 42.95 -11.40 7.76
C THR A 221 44.04 -11.18 8.82
N GLU A 222 45.18 -10.61 8.43
CA GLU A 222 46.27 -10.25 9.35
C GLU A 222 45.81 -9.23 10.40
N PHE A 223 45.01 -8.24 9.98
CA PHE A 223 44.51 -7.20 10.88
C PHE A 223 43.39 -7.69 11.81
N THR A 224 42.43 -8.47 11.29
CA THR A 224 41.22 -8.87 12.04
C THR A 224 41.32 -10.24 12.70
N GLY A 225 42.25 -11.10 12.26
CA GLY A 225 42.29 -12.53 12.59
C GLY A 225 41.14 -13.34 11.97
N ILE A 226 40.30 -12.74 11.12
CA ILE A 226 39.11 -13.36 10.55
C ILE A 226 39.17 -13.28 9.01
N PRO A 227 38.93 -14.38 8.29
CA PRO A 227 38.85 -14.33 6.83
C PRO A 227 37.72 -13.40 6.35
N PRO A 228 37.93 -12.57 5.32
CA PRO A 228 36.89 -11.71 4.74
C PRO A 228 35.63 -12.47 4.35
N LEU A 229 35.77 -13.76 4.02
CA LEU A 229 34.68 -14.65 3.67
C LEU A 229 33.62 -14.73 4.77
N VAL A 230 34.04 -14.78 6.05
CA VAL A 230 33.11 -14.85 7.20
C VAL A 230 32.24 -13.61 7.28
N PHE A 231 32.85 -12.43 7.08
CA PHE A 231 32.13 -11.16 7.04
C PHE A 231 31.14 -11.11 5.87
N ARG A 232 31.55 -11.60 4.70
CA ARG A 232 30.67 -11.68 3.53
C ARG A 232 29.53 -12.66 3.75
N SER A 233 29.76 -13.81 4.40
CA SER A 233 28.71 -14.75 4.79
C SER A 233 27.69 -14.09 5.71
N LEU A 234 28.16 -13.36 6.72
CA LEU A 234 27.28 -12.68 7.68
C LEU A 234 26.42 -11.61 6.97
N THR A 235 27.03 -10.79 6.12
CA THR A 235 26.28 -9.79 5.35
C THR A 235 25.28 -10.43 4.38
N GLY A 236 25.66 -11.49 3.67
CA GLY A 236 24.75 -12.26 2.82
C GLY A 236 23.55 -12.84 3.60
N ALA A 237 23.79 -13.42 4.77
CA ALA A 237 22.74 -13.97 5.63
C ALA A 237 21.79 -12.90 6.16
N VAL A 238 22.33 -11.75 6.59
CA VAL A 238 21.51 -10.61 7.05
C VAL A 238 20.65 -10.06 5.91
N ILE A 239 21.20 -9.91 4.70
CA ILE A 239 20.44 -9.50 3.51
C ILE A 239 19.31 -10.49 3.24
N ALA A 240 19.59 -11.80 3.29
CA ALA A 240 18.61 -12.84 3.05
C ALA A 240 17.47 -12.78 4.07
N ILE A 241 17.80 -12.81 5.36
CA ILE A 241 16.81 -12.75 6.44
C ILE A 241 15.98 -11.47 6.35
N ALA A 242 16.62 -10.32 6.13
CA ALA A 242 15.94 -9.05 6.05
C ALA A 242 14.95 -9.01 4.87
N LEU A 243 15.37 -9.43 3.68
CA LEU A 243 14.50 -9.43 2.50
C LEU A 243 13.37 -10.46 2.60
N ILE A 244 13.67 -11.67 3.07
CA ILE A 244 12.67 -12.73 3.29
C ILE A 244 11.59 -12.24 4.27
N ARG A 245 12.01 -11.66 5.40
CA ARG A 245 11.07 -11.11 6.39
C ARG A 245 10.27 -9.94 5.84
N ALA A 246 10.86 -9.08 5.00
CA ALA A 246 10.12 -7.99 4.38
C ALA A 246 9.03 -8.50 3.44
N LEU A 247 9.35 -9.52 2.63
CA LEU A 247 8.42 -10.14 1.68
C LEU A 247 7.31 -10.92 2.38
N GLU A 248 7.63 -11.74 3.38
CA GLU A 248 6.63 -12.49 4.18
C GLU A 248 5.61 -11.56 4.85
N ILE A 249 6.08 -10.47 5.48
CA ILE A 249 5.19 -9.52 6.15
C ILE A 249 4.27 -8.83 5.15
N PHE A 250 4.81 -8.48 3.98
CA PHE A 250 4.03 -7.84 2.92
C PHE A 250 2.92 -8.77 2.39
N GLU A 251 3.23 -10.05 2.18
CA GLU A 251 2.25 -11.06 1.74
C GLU A 251 1.11 -11.18 2.77
N LEU A 252 1.45 -11.34 4.05
CA LEU A 252 0.47 -11.44 5.12
C LEU A 252 -0.41 -10.18 5.26
N GLU A 253 0.17 -8.99 5.12
CA GLU A 253 -0.60 -7.73 5.17
C GLU A 253 -1.53 -7.59 3.96
N THR A 254 -1.07 -8.03 2.78
CA THR A 254 -1.88 -8.00 1.55
C THR A 254 -3.04 -8.99 1.63
N GLU A 255 -2.79 -10.21 2.10
CA GLU A 255 -3.82 -11.25 2.28
C GLU A 255 -4.91 -10.79 3.23
N ARG A 256 -4.55 -10.27 4.42
CA ARG A 256 -5.50 -9.70 5.38
C ARG A 256 -6.33 -8.57 4.78
N ARG A 257 -5.73 -7.73 3.95
CA ARG A 257 -6.44 -6.61 3.30
C ARG A 257 -7.44 -7.13 2.26
N ILE A 258 -7.10 -8.18 1.53
CA ILE A 258 -8.02 -8.84 0.60
C ILE A 258 -9.18 -9.47 1.37
N GLU A 259 -8.91 -10.23 2.44
CA GLU A 259 -9.96 -10.83 3.28
C GLU A 259 -10.92 -9.78 3.84
N GLN A 260 -10.41 -8.64 4.32
CA GLN A 260 -11.23 -7.52 4.81
C GLN A 260 -12.13 -6.94 3.71
N LEU A 261 -11.60 -6.77 2.50
CA LEU A 261 -12.38 -6.27 1.37
C LEU A 261 -13.46 -7.28 0.95
N GLU A 262 -13.15 -8.57 0.93
CA GLU A 262 -14.12 -9.63 0.63
C GLU A 262 -15.23 -9.70 1.67
N GLN A 263 -14.89 -9.64 2.96
CA GLN A 263 -15.88 -9.59 4.04
C GLN A 263 -16.80 -8.36 3.91
N GLN A 264 -16.23 -7.20 3.61
CA GLN A 264 -17.01 -5.98 3.41
C GLN A 264 -17.94 -6.10 2.18
N GLN A 265 -17.47 -6.71 1.10
CA GLN A 265 -18.30 -6.98 -0.08
C GLN A 265 -19.46 -7.93 0.23
N ILE A 266 -19.21 -9.00 1.00
CA ILE A 266 -20.26 -9.94 1.42
C ILE A 266 -21.31 -9.23 2.27
N ILE A 267 -20.88 -8.42 3.26
CA ILE A 267 -21.79 -7.65 4.11
C ILE A 267 -22.64 -6.69 3.27
N ASN A 268 -22.00 -5.96 2.35
CA ASN A 268 -22.71 -5.01 1.47
C ASN A 268 -23.73 -5.73 0.56
N ALA A 269 -23.35 -6.87 -0.02
CA ALA A 269 -24.25 -7.66 -0.87
C ALA A 269 -25.47 -8.20 -0.09
N GLU A 270 -25.27 -8.62 1.16
CA GLU A 270 -26.37 -9.07 2.02
C GLU A 270 -27.28 -7.90 2.43
N HIS A 271 -26.72 -6.72 2.70
CA HIS A 271 -27.52 -5.51 2.95
C HIS A 271 -28.39 -5.14 1.74
N GLU A 272 -27.83 -5.17 0.53
CA GLU A 272 -28.59 -4.90 -0.71
C GLU A 272 -29.69 -5.94 -0.95
N ARG A 273 -29.43 -7.21 -0.63
CA ARG A 273 -30.43 -8.27 -0.72
C ARG A 273 -31.56 -8.06 0.29
N LEU A 274 -31.24 -7.84 1.56
CA LEU A 274 -32.23 -7.58 2.62
C LEU A 274 -33.09 -6.36 2.27
N ALA A 275 -32.48 -5.31 1.72
CA ALA A 275 -33.21 -4.13 1.31
C ALA A 275 -34.18 -4.41 0.14
N ARG A 276 -33.80 -5.23 -0.84
CA ARG A 276 -34.73 -5.67 -1.91
C ARG A 276 -35.87 -6.52 -1.36
N ASP A 277 -35.58 -7.51 -0.52
CA ASP A 277 -36.59 -8.39 0.06
C ASP A 277 -37.60 -7.61 0.93
N LEU A 278 -37.13 -6.62 1.69
CA LEU A 278 -38.00 -5.72 2.47
C LEU A 278 -38.82 -4.79 1.57
N HIS A 279 -38.24 -4.26 0.50
CA HIS A 279 -38.95 -3.40 -0.45
C HIS A 279 -40.10 -4.15 -1.14
N ASP A 280 -39.80 -5.30 -1.73
CA ASP A 280 -40.78 -6.05 -2.53
C ASP A 280 -41.78 -6.80 -1.65
N GLY A 281 -41.34 -7.26 -0.47
CA GLY A 281 -42.15 -8.06 0.44
C GLY A 281 -42.98 -7.22 1.40
N ALA A 282 -42.36 -6.35 2.19
CA ALA A 282 -43.01 -5.69 3.32
C ALA A 282 -43.73 -4.40 2.88
N ILE A 283 -43.05 -3.53 2.13
CA ILE A 283 -43.64 -2.23 1.73
C ILE A 283 -44.86 -2.45 0.81
N GLN A 284 -44.78 -3.35 -0.16
CA GLN A 284 -45.87 -3.66 -1.08
C GLN A 284 -47.14 -4.16 -0.35
N LYS A 285 -46.97 -5.04 0.65
CA LYS A 285 -48.08 -5.59 1.44
C LYS A 285 -48.73 -4.54 2.33
N VAL A 286 -47.94 -3.69 2.98
CA VAL A 286 -48.48 -2.61 3.81
C VAL A 286 -49.19 -1.56 2.94
N TYR A 287 -48.69 -1.26 1.75
CA TYR A 287 -49.36 -0.39 0.79
C TYR A 287 -50.72 -0.96 0.35
N THR A 288 -50.77 -2.25 0.04
CA THR A 288 -52.02 -2.94 -0.32
C THR A 288 -53.02 -2.93 0.83
N ALA A 289 -52.56 -3.16 2.07
CA ALA A 289 -53.40 -3.05 3.26
C ALA A 289 -53.95 -1.62 3.44
N GLY A 290 -53.12 -0.60 3.19
CA GLY A 290 -53.54 0.80 3.21
C GLY A 290 -54.68 1.08 2.23
N LEU A 291 -54.56 0.64 0.98
CA LEU A 291 -55.62 0.80 -0.03
C LEU A 291 -56.94 0.12 0.36
N LEU A 292 -56.89 -1.07 0.97
CA LEU A 292 -58.08 -1.78 1.44
C LEU A 292 -58.78 -1.02 2.57
N VAL A 293 -58.01 -0.47 3.52
CA VAL A 293 -58.58 0.34 4.61
C VAL A 293 -59.13 1.66 4.08
N GLU A 294 -58.44 2.33 3.14
CA GLU A 294 -58.94 3.55 2.50
C GLU A 294 -60.26 3.32 1.76
N SER A 295 -60.40 2.19 1.06
CA SER A 295 -61.66 1.77 0.44
C SER A 295 -62.76 1.55 1.49
N ALA A 296 -62.44 0.95 2.64
CA ALA A 296 -63.39 0.74 3.73
C ALA A 296 -63.83 2.05 4.38
N VAL A 297 -62.93 3.05 4.51
CA VAL A 297 -63.27 4.39 5.03
C VAL A 297 -64.31 5.06 4.13
N ARG A 298 -64.17 4.97 2.79
CA ARG A 298 -65.13 5.58 1.85
C ARG A 298 -66.53 4.95 1.89
N LEU A 299 -66.63 3.69 2.32
CA LEU A 299 -67.88 2.95 2.44
C LEU A 299 -68.55 3.14 3.81
N ALA A 300 -67.81 3.65 4.81
CA ALA A 300 -68.36 3.94 6.13
C ALA A 300 -69.21 5.22 6.09
N ALA A 301 -70.42 5.17 6.64
CA ALA A 301 -71.29 6.34 6.76
C ALA A 301 -70.70 7.36 7.73
N GLY A 302 -70.72 8.64 7.32
CA GLY A 302 -70.02 9.75 7.97
C GLY A 302 -70.28 9.88 9.48
N GLU A 303 -69.18 10.11 10.21
CA GLU A 303 -69.07 10.30 11.67
C GLU A 303 -69.31 9.06 12.55
N SER A 304 -69.39 7.86 11.96
CA SER A 304 -69.45 6.63 12.76
C SER A 304 -68.13 6.33 13.49
N GLU A 305 -68.23 5.67 14.64
CA GLU A 305 -67.05 5.22 15.41
C GLU A 305 -66.17 4.24 14.60
N LEU A 306 -66.76 3.54 13.62
CA LEU A 306 -66.08 2.69 12.66
C LEU A 306 -65.15 3.51 11.74
N GLU A 307 -65.61 4.65 11.24
CA GLU A 307 -64.81 5.55 10.41
C GLU A 307 -63.57 6.07 11.16
N LYS A 308 -63.73 6.45 12.45
CA LYS A 308 -62.62 6.88 13.31
C LYS A 308 -61.58 5.77 13.53
N ARG A 309 -62.02 4.52 13.72
CA ARG A 309 -61.12 3.36 13.87
C ARG A 309 -60.37 3.04 12.58
N LEU A 310 -61.03 3.12 11.42
CA LEU A 310 -60.40 2.90 10.12
C LEU A 310 -59.39 4.00 9.76
N LYS A 311 -59.70 5.27 10.10
CA LYS A 311 -58.73 6.39 9.97
C LYS A 311 -57.49 6.17 10.85
N HIS A 312 -57.64 5.68 12.08
CA HIS A 312 -56.49 5.32 12.92
C HIS A 312 -55.67 4.15 12.35
N ALA A 313 -56.32 3.12 11.80
CA ALA A 313 -55.63 2.01 11.15
C ALA A 313 -54.83 2.47 9.91
N MET A 314 -55.40 3.37 9.10
CA MET A 314 -54.70 4.05 8.00
C MET A 314 -53.46 4.80 8.47
N ALA A 315 -53.57 5.57 9.56
CA ALA A 315 -52.44 6.32 10.12
C ALA A 315 -51.32 5.37 10.59
N ALA A 316 -51.65 4.30 11.29
CA ALA A 316 -50.68 3.30 11.76
C ALA A 316 -49.98 2.55 10.61
N LEU A 317 -50.69 2.26 9.51
CA LEU A 317 -50.11 1.66 8.30
C LEU A 317 -49.15 2.62 7.60
N ASN A 318 -49.52 3.89 7.48
CA ASN A 318 -48.63 4.91 6.90
C ASN A 318 -47.37 5.13 7.75
N ASP A 319 -47.50 5.14 9.08
CA ASP A 319 -46.36 5.19 9.99
C ASP A 319 -45.45 3.97 9.82
N SER A 320 -46.03 2.78 9.67
CA SER A 320 -45.27 1.55 9.42
C SER A 320 -44.53 1.57 8.07
N ILE A 321 -45.11 2.14 7.02
CA ILE A 321 -44.45 2.35 5.72
C ILE A 321 -43.27 3.31 5.87
N LEU A 322 -43.44 4.39 6.64
CA LEU A 322 -42.38 5.35 6.90
C LEU A 322 -41.23 4.72 7.69
N ASP A 323 -41.52 3.92 8.72
CA ASP A 323 -40.51 3.21 9.50
C ASP A 323 -39.76 2.16 8.68
N LEU A 324 -40.46 1.41 7.81
CA LEU A 324 -39.82 0.48 6.88
C LEU A 324 -38.90 1.20 5.90
N ARG A 325 -39.33 2.33 5.32
CA ARG A 325 -38.49 3.15 4.42
C ARG A 325 -37.28 3.75 5.13
N ARG A 326 -37.40 4.12 6.42
CA ARG A 326 -36.29 4.60 7.26
C ARG A 326 -35.23 3.52 7.44
N ASN A 327 -35.65 2.34 7.90
CA ASN A 327 -34.73 1.21 8.10
C ASN A 327 -34.05 0.79 6.78
N LEU A 328 -34.78 0.85 5.66
CA LEU A 328 -34.23 0.59 4.33
C LEU A 328 -33.19 1.64 3.90
N SER A 329 -33.46 2.91 4.17
CA SER A 329 -32.52 3.99 3.88
C SER A 329 -31.27 3.88 4.73
N GLU A 330 -31.36 3.36 5.97
CA GLU A 330 -30.21 3.12 6.83
C GLU A 330 -29.33 1.99 6.29
N LEU A 331 -29.94 0.89 5.86
CA LEU A 331 -29.26 -0.21 5.15
C LEU A 331 -28.51 0.26 3.89
N HIS A 332 -29.07 1.21 3.14
CA HIS A 332 -28.42 1.81 1.96
C HIS A 332 -27.41 2.92 2.29
N SER A 333 -27.53 3.59 3.45
CA SER A 333 -26.70 4.74 3.81
C SER A 333 -25.29 4.40 4.30
N HIS A 334 -24.95 3.11 4.40
CA HIS A 334 -23.62 2.65 4.80
C HIS A 334 -22.53 2.79 3.73
N THR A 335 -22.82 3.42 2.58
CA THR A 335 -21.78 3.65 1.57
C THR A 335 -21.88 5.05 0.96
N PRO A 336 -21.18 6.07 1.51
CA PRO A 336 -20.56 7.07 0.65
C PRO A 336 -19.53 6.33 -0.21
N ALA A 337 -19.47 6.64 -1.51
CA ALA A 337 -18.35 6.21 -2.33
C ALA A 337 -17.06 6.65 -1.64
N ALA A 338 -16.13 5.71 -1.43
CA ALA A 338 -14.85 6.00 -0.79
C ALA A 338 -14.16 7.14 -1.54
N GLY A 339 -14.06 8.32 -0.90
CA GLY A 339 -13.37 9.49 -1.45
C GLY A 339 -14.22 10.73 -1.80
N GLU A 340 -15.54 10.74 -1.60
CA GLU A 340 -16.31 12.00 -1.76
C GLU A 340 -15.97 13.00 -0.66
N SER A 341 -15.52 14.20 -1.04
CA SER A 341 -15.26 15.29 -0.11
C SER A 341 -16.58 15.92 0.39
N LEU A 342 -16.59 16.51 1.58
CA LEU A 342 -17.75 17.23 2.12
C LEU A 342 -18.27 18.33 1.16
N PRO A 343 -17.41 19.13 0.49
CA PRO A 343 -17.83 20.03 -0.57
C PRO A 343 -18.56 19.33 -1.73
N ASP A 344 -18.08 18.18 -2.18
CA ASP A 344 -18.73 17.43 -3.28
C ASP A 344 -20.11 16.94 -2.87
N LEU A 345 -20.22 16.42 -1.64
CA LEU A 345 -21.49 15.99 -1.06
C LEU A 345 -22.52 17.14 -1.03
N LEU A 346 -22.13 18.32 -0.53
CA LEU A 346 -23.02 19.48 -0.43
C LEU A 346 -23.41 20.04 -1.81
N ASN A 347 -22.47 20.03 -2.76
CA ASN A 347 -22.73 20.39 -4.16
C ASN A 347 -23.70 19.41 -4.84
N ALA A 348 -23.58 18.12 -4.56
CA ALA A 348 -24.51 17.12 -5.10
C ALA A 348 -25.93 17.33 -4.56
N ILE A 349 -26.07 17.68 -3.28
CA ILE A 349 -27.38 17.97 -2.67
C ILE A 349 -27.99 19.25 -3.25
N SER A 350 -27.22 20.33 -3.40
CA SER A 350 -27.72 21.60 -3.94
C SER A 350 -28.12 21.53 -5.41
N ARG A 351 -27.56 20.58 -6.17
CA ARG A 351 -27.88 20.34 -7.58
C ARG A 351 -28.93 19.27 -7.80
N ASN A 352 -29.48 18.68 -6.73
CA ASN A 352 -30.41 17.57 -6.86
C ASN A 352 -31.69 18.02 -7.59
N PRO A 353 -32.02 17.42 -8.76
CA PRO A 353 -33.18 17.82 -9.56
C PRO A 353 -34.49 17.73 -8.79
N ASN A 354 -34.59 16.79 -7.85
CA ASN A 354 -35.80 16.58 -7.05
C ASN A 354 -36.15 17.78 -6.17
N TYR A 355 -35.19 18.65 -5.85
CA TYR A 355 -35.44 19.87 -5.06
C TYR A 355 -35.44 21.12 -5.94
N ASN A 356 -34.54 21.19 -6.93
CA ASN A 356 -34.37 22.37 -7.79
C ASN A 356 -35.54 22.66 -8.72
N THR A 357 -36.41 21.68 -9.01
CA THR A 357 -37.66 21.93 -9.74
C THR A 357 -38.74 22.59 -8.87
N MET A 358 -38.61 22.52 -7.54
CA MET A 358 -39.61 23.03 -6.60
C MET A 358 -39.16 24.29 -5.87
N VAL A 359 -37.85 24.48 -5.64
CA VAL A 359 -37.30 25.61 -4.88
C VAL A 359 -35.93 25.99 -5.42
N ASN A 360 -35.58 27.29 -5.43
CA ASN A 360 -34.27 27.75 -5.87
C ASN A 360 -33.24 27.58 -4.73
N VAL A 361 -32.24 26.71 -4.92
CA VAL A 361 -31.25 26.38 -3.88
C VAL A 361 -29.93 27.10 -4.13
N SER A 362 -29.49 27.90 -3.15
CA SER A 362 -28.17 28.54 -3.14
C SER A 362 -27.26 27.87 -2.10
N LEU A 363 -26.01 27.58 -2.49
CA LEU A 363 -25.01 26.95 -1.62
C LEU A 363 -23.84 27.90 -1.37
N ARG A 364 -23.46 28.07 -0.10
CA ARG A 364 -22.27 28.81 0.33
C ARG A 364 -21.40 27.90 1.20
N LEU A 365 -20.12 27.80 0.86
CA LEU A 365 -19.15 26.94 1.54
C LEU A 365 -17.99 27.80 2.06
N ASP A 366 -17.87 27.90 3.37
CA ASP A 366 -16.76 28.55 4.08
C ASP A 366 -16.00 27.48 4.89
N LEU A 367 -15.41 26.51 4.17
CA LEU A 367 -14.79 25.32 4.75
C LEU A 367 -13.26 25.32 4.51
N PRO A 368 -12.44 25.02 5.53
CA PRO A 368 -10.99 24.89 5.36
C PRO A 368 -10.64 23.59 4.61
N PRO A 369 -9.69 23.62 3.66
CA PRO A 369 -9.35 22.47 2.83
C PRO A 369 -8.71 21.30 3.61
N GLU A 370 -8.15 21.57 4.79
CA GLU A 370 -7.43 20.58 5.60
C GLU A 370 -8.35 19.75 6.52
N LYS A 371 -9.59 20.20 6.76
CA LYS A 371 -10.51 19.51 7.68
C LYS A 371 -11.47 18.60 6.93
N THR A 372 -11.51 17.34 7.35
CA THR A 372 -12.37 16.30 6.77
C THR A 372 -13.20 15.63 7.85
N ILE A 373 -14.41 15.21 7.51
CA ILE A 373 -15.24 14.34 8.35
C ILE A 373 -15.14 12.89 7.85
N SER A 374 -15.36 11.92 8.74
CA SER A 374 -15.38 10.51 8.35
C SER A 374 -16.57 10.20 7.42
N ALA A 375 -16.43 9.17 6.59
CA ALA A 375 -17.47 8.73 5.64
C ALA A 375 -18.82 8.46 6.35
N ILE A 376 -18.78 7.82 7.52
CA ILE A 376 -19.97 7.53 8.34
C ILE A 376 -20.67 8.84 8.74
N ARG A 377 -19.91 9.84 9.21
CA ARG A 377 -20.46 11.13 9.61
C ARG A 377 -21.02 11.91 8.43
N ALA A 378 -20.35 11.85 7.28
CA ALA A 378 -20.85 12.42 6.03
C ALA A 378 -22.20 11.81 5.62
N GLY A 379 -22.40 10.50 5.83
CA GLY A 379 -23.67 9.82 5.60
C GLY A 379 -24.80 10.34 6.50
N HIS A 380 -24.56 10.48 7.80
CA HIS A 380 -25.55 11.05 8.72
C HIS A 380 -25.86 12.53 8.41
N LEU A 381 -24.84 13.30 8.06
CA LEU A 381 -24.98 14.70 7.65
C LEU A 381 -25.88 14.83 6.41
N LYS A 382 -25.61 14.02 5.37
CA LYS A 382 -26.42 13.94 4.15
C LYS A 382 -27.89 13.65 4.48
N ALA A 383 -28.14 12.72 5.40
CA ALA A 383 -29.49 12.36 5.80
C ALA A 383 -30.23 13.54 6.49
N VAL A 384 -29.57 14.29 7.37
CA VAL A 384 -30.16 15.47 8.02
C VAL A 384 -30.51 16.55 6.98
N ILE A 385 -29.60 16.84 6.05
CA ILE A 385 -29.82 17.87 5.03
C ILE A 385 -30.95 17.46 4.08
N ASN A 386 -30.98 16.20 3.63
CA ASN A 386 -32.05 15.71 2.75
C ASN A 386 -33.42 15.76 3.43
N GLU A 387 -33.51 15.43 4.72
CA GLU A 387 -34.76 15.53 5.47
C GLU A 387 -35.22 16.98 5.61
N ALA A 388 -34.30 17.92 5.89
CA ALA A 388 -34.61 19.34 5.92
C ALA A 388 -35.12 19.84 4.54
N MET A 389 -34.43 19.50 3.46
CA MET A 389 -34.84 19.86 2.09
C MET A 389 -36.19 19.25 1.70
N ALA A 390 -36.46 17.99 2.10
CA ALA A 390 -37.73 17.34 1.86
C ALA A 390 -38.88 18.01 2.63
N ASN A 391 -38.63 18.44 3.88
CA ASN A 391 -39.61 19.17 4.67
C ASN A 391 -39.94 20.53 4.06
N ILE A 392 -38.93 21.27 3.57
CA ILE A 392 -39.13 22.52 2.86
C ILE A 392 -40.00 22.30 1.61
N ALA A 393 -39.62 21.35 0.75
CA ALA A 393 -40.34 21.08 -0.49
C ALA A 393 -41.80 20.65 -0.27
N ARG A 394 -42.09 19.93 0.82
CA ARG A 394 -43.46 19.45 1.12
C ARG A 394 -44.32 20.45 1.90
N HIS A 395 -43.71 21.28 2.75
CA HIS A 395 -44.45 22.01 3.77
C HIS A 395 -44.26 23.53 3.76
N SER A 396 -43.13 24.07 3.29
CA SER A 396 -42.85 25.50 3.52
C SER A 396 -43.45 26.46 2.49
N LYS A 397 -43.76 25.99 1.27
CA LYS A 397 -44.10 26.83 0.10
C LYS A 397 -43.05 27.92 -0.19
N ALA A 398 -41.80 27.69 0.21
CA ALA A 398 -40.69 28.59 -0.05
C ALA A 398 -40.38 28.71 -1.54
N ALA A 399 -39.83 29.85 -1.96
CA ALA A 399 -39.30 30.07 -3.29
C ALA A 399 -37.77 29.92 -3.32
N ASN A 400 -37.10 30.25 -2.21
CA ASN A 400 -35.65 30.24 -2.10
C ASN A 400 -35.17 29.49 -0.84
N VAL A 401 -34.09 28.74 -1.00
CA VAL A 401 -33.38 28.08 0.10
C VAL A 401 -31.90 28.44 0.04
N THR A 402 -31.32 28.73 1.20
CA THR A 402 -29.88 28.96 1.35
C THR A 402 -29.30 27.88 2.26
N ILE A 403 -28.31 27.14 1.74
CA ILE A 403 -27.48 26.21 2.52
C ILE A 403 -26.13 26.89 2.73
N HIS A 404 -25.74 27.07 3.99
CA HIS A 404 -24.45 27.61 4.38
C HIS A 404 -23.73 26.59 5.25
N ALA A 405 -22.53 26.18 4.84
CA ALA A 405 -21.65 25.34 5.64
C ALA A 405 -20.37 26.12 5.96
N GLY A 406 -20.07 26.32 7.24
CA GLY A 406 -18.95 27.11 7.70
C GLY A 406 -18.20 26.46 8.87
N ASP A 407 -16.91 26.78 9.00
CA ASP A 407 -16.10 26.41 10.15
C ASP A 407 -16.17 27.47 11.26
N THR A 408 -16.45 27.03 12.49
CA THR A 408 -16.40 27.88 13.70
C THR A 408 -15.20 27.57 14.59
N GLY A 409 -14.18 26.90 14.04
CA GLY A 409 -12.91 26.60 14.71
C GLY A 409 -12.83 25.14 15.16
N GLU A 410 -13.71 24.71 16.07
CA GLU A 410 -13.76 23.31 16.53
C GLU A 410 -14.93 22.52 15.94
N THR A 411 -15.93 23.23 15.42
CA THR A 411 -17.18 22.66 14.92
C THR A 411 -17.43 23.09 13.47
N LEU A 412 -18.04 22.17 12.72
CA LEU A 412 -18.70 22.42 11.45
C LEU A 412 -20.13 22.86 11.73
N LYS A 413 -20.50 24.03 11.22
CA LYS A 413 -21.85 24.59 11.34
C LYS A 413 -22.54 24.59 9.98
N ILE A 414 -23.70 23.96 9.91
CA ILE A 414 -24.54 23.93 8.72
C ILE A 414 -25.86 24.62 9.02
N ARG A 415 -26.19 25.62 8.22
CA ARG A 415 -27.45 26.37 8.30
C ARG A 415 -28.23 26.21 7.01
N ILE A 416 -29.48 25.77 7.13
CA ILE A 416 -30.43 25.67 6.03
C ILE A 416 -31.56 26.65 6.33
N LYS A 417 -31.72 27.66 5.49
CA LYS A 417 -32.75 28.71 5.66
C LYS A 417 -33.65 28.76 4.43
N ASP A 418 -34.96 28.72 4.65
CA ASP A 418 -35.97 28.98 3.62
C ASP A 418 -36.72 30.30 3.85
N ASP A 419 -37.42 30.79 2.83
CA ASP A 419 -38.26 32.00 2.85
C ASP A 419 -39.77 31.71 2.91
N GLY A 420 -40.15 30.51 3.37
CA GLY A 420 -41.53 30.03 3.39
C GLY A 420 -42.34 30.42 4.62
N ALA A 421 -43.41 29.67 4.88
CA ALA A 421 -44.38 29.95 5.94
C ALA A 421 -43.87 29.68 7.38
N GLY A 422 -42.66 29.13 7.53
CA GLY A 422 -42.12 28.70 8.82
C GLY A 422 -42.82 27.46 9.40
N MET A 423 -42.44 27.09 10.62
CA MET A 423 -42.92 25.90 11.32
C MET A 423 -44.06 26.25 12.31
N PRO A 424 -45.21 25.56 12.28
CA PRO A 424 -46.28 25.71 13.27
C PRO A 424 -45.80 25.45 14.72
N GLU A 425 -46.37 26.13 15.71
CA GLU A 425 -45.96 26.00 17.13
C GLU A 425 -46.12 24.57 17.70
N ASP A 426 -47.02 23.76 17.13
CA ASP A 426 -47.30 22.38 17.50
C ASP A 426 -46.52 21.33 16.69
N ALA A 427 -45.75 21.74 15.68
CA ALA A 427 -45.03 20.84 14.78
C ALA A 427 -43.83 20.12 15.43
N GLY A 428 -43.45 20.49 16.66
CA GLY A 428 -42.33 19.91 17.41
C GLY A 428 -42.40 18.39 17.66
N LYS A 429 -43.55 17.76 17.37
CA LYS A 429 -43.81 16.31 17.49
C LYS A 429 -43.71 15.53 16.18
N GLY A 430 -43.43 16.19 15.05
CA GLY A 430 -43.26 15.52 13.76
C GLY A 430 -42.04 14.60 13.72
N TYR A 431 -42.19 13.40 13.16
CA TYR A 431 -41.13 12.39 13.12
C TYR A 431 -39.84 12.84 12.40
N GLY A 432 -39.95 13.72 11.38
CA GLY A 432 -38.78 14.24 10.64
C GLY A 432 -37.84 15.08 11.53
N LEU A 433 -38.39 15.94 12.39
CA LEU A 433 -37.60 16.75 13.32
C LEU A 433 -36.92 15.90 14.40
N ARG A 434 -37.61 14.84 14.87
CA ARG A 434 -37.03 13.91 15.85
C ARG A 434 -35.83 13.16 15.26
N ASN A 435 -35.96 12.65 14.04
CA ASN A 435 -34.87 11.96 13.35
C ASN A 435 -33.66 12.87 13.11
N MET A 436 -33.87 14.13 12.75
CA MET A 436 -32.77 15.09 12.61
C MET A 436 -32.06 15.35 13.95
N ARG A 437 -32.79 15.41 15.06
CA ARG A 437 -32.20 15.51 16.42
C ARG A 437 -31.41 14.26 16.81
N ASP A 438 -31.94 13.07 16.56
CA ASP A 438 -31.25 11.82 16.89
C ASP A 438 -29.96 11.66 16.08
N ARG A 439 -29.99 12.02 14.78
CA ARG A 439 -28.78 12.03 13.94
C ARG A 439 -27.78 13.11 14.35
N ALA A 440 -28.23 14.29 14.80
CA ALA A 440 -27.35 15.30 15.36
C ALA A 440 -26.61 14.76 16.61
N ARG A 441 -27.31 14.02 17.48
CA ARG A 441 -26.70 13.36 18.65
C ARG A 441 -25.67 12.30 18.25
N LEU A 442 -25.95 11.47 17.24
CA LEU A 442 -24.97 10.50 16.71
C LEU A 442 -23.71 11.17 16.15
N LEU A 443 -23.80 12.44 15.76
CA LEU A 443 -22.68 13.25 15.29
C LEU A 443 -21.94 14.00 16.42
N ASN A 444 -22.27 13.72 17.69
CA ASN A 444 -21.85 14.49 18.88
C ASN A 444 -22.18 15.99 18.75
N GLY A 445 -23.27 16.30 18.05
CA GLY A 445 -23.67 17.66 17.72
C GLY A 445 -25.02 18.07 18.28
N ALA A 446 -25.37 19.32 18.00
CA ALA A 446 -26.64 19.93 18.37
C ALA A 446 -27.37 20.42 17.11
N ILE A 447 -28.70 20.32 17.12
CA ILE A 447 -29.55 20.87 16.07
C ILE A 447 -30.62 21.76 16.68
N ASP A 448 -30.81 22.92 16.08
CA ASP A 448 -31.79 23.93 16.48
C ASP A 448 -32.69 24.34 15.30
N PHE A 449 -33.92 24.73 15.62
CA PHE A 449 -34.96 25.10 14.67
C PHE A 449 -35.54 26.45 15.07
N HIS A 450 -35.39 27.45 14.21
CA HIS A 450 -35.83 28.81 14.50
C HIS A 450 -36.69 29.38 13.37
N ASN A 451 -37.83 29.97 13.72
CA ASN A 451 -38.67 30.69 12.76
C ASN A 451 -38.14 32.12 12.59
N ASP A 452 -37.73 32.48 11.37
CA ASP A 452 -37.27 33.82 11.01
C ASP A 452 -37.65 34.13 9.56
N LYS A 453 -38.90 34.59 9.36
CA LYS A 453 -39.51 34.83 8.04
C LYS A 453 -39.34 33.62 7.10
N GLY A 454 -39.63 32.44 7.64
CA GLY A 454 -39.28 31.12 7.11
C GLY A 454 -38.73 30.23 8.23
N LEU A 455 -38.25 29.03 7.91
CA LEU A 455 -37.60 28.15 8.88
C LEU A 455 -36.07 28.19 8.68
N THR A 456 -35.33 28.30 9.79
CA THR A 456 -33.89 28.12 9.84
C THR A 456 -33.56 26.88 10.64
N VAL A 457 -32.92 25.90 10.00
CA VAL A 457 -32.35 24.72 10.64
C VAL A 457 -30.86 24.95 10.82
N THR A 458 -30.36 24.87 12.05
CA THR A 458 -28.92 25.01 12.35
C THR A 458 -28.42 23.72 12.98
N LEU A 459 -27.46 23.07 12.34
CA LEU A 459 -26.76 21.88 12.83
C LEU A 459 -25.31 22.25 13.14
N GLU A 460 -24.84 21.92 14.32
CA GLU A 460 -23.45 22.11 14.75
C GLU A 460 -22.85 20.77 15.16
N ILE A 461 -21.75 20.36 14.53
CA ILE A 461 -21.07 19.09 14.82
C ILE A 461 -19.56 19.32 14.97
N PRO A 462 -18.86 18.63 15.88
CA PRO A 462 -17.40 18.72 15.99
C PRO A 462 -16.68 18.22 14.73
N TRP A 463 -15.49 18.70 14.39
CA TRP A 463 -14.75 18.17 13.22
C TRP A 463 -14.15 16.77 13.44
N LYS A 464 -13.87 16.43 14.70
CA LYS A 464 -13.33 15.13 15.14
C LYS A 464 -14.30 14.49 16.13
N ASP A 465 -14.12 13.20 16.41
CA ASP A 465 -15.01 12.45 17.28
C ASP A 465 -14.76 12.73 18.77
#